data_AF-A0A127Q6Z6-F1
#
_entry.id   AF-A0A127Q6Z6-F1
#
_cell.length_a   1.000
_cell.length_b   1.000
_cell.length_c   1.000
_cell.angle_alpha   90.00
_cell.angle_beta   90.00
_cell.angle_gamma   90.00
#
_symmetry.space_group_name_H-M   'P 1'
#
loop_
_entity.id
_entity.type
_entity.pdbx_description
1 polymer ?
#
loop_
_entity_poly.entity_id
_entity_poly.type
_entity_poly.pdbx_seq_one_letter_code
_entity_poly.pdbx_strand_id
1 'polypeptide(L)'
;MVAPISKKNPSSSHARNRRHHIWTAKTEALLGTASDRTIAAELGINRITVARRRQELGIASFGTKAVVWTAEMDAQLGTNIDTVVAQKLDVTVWQVSWRRRQLNIPPTQPRSKQLSSIIAKVQPSPLPPKSDEAPTRKPFLVDQPQFRRAGGSYPDTEDKALTAFLERALAEAYSLDLQPIACPYCHSHHTSLTQKAHARSPRPAFYCGKCDKRFNRLTGTPLARLRHAEMMPAFVRLLSQQLPYEEACRRLGVDYKAIANWTKKFRLWLLQLDPSGRWEAKVLLGIKTRAYIQCPRCGAEGEKQFLGGSDHRGRRLICSACSTTFGVRDAELLTQQRVRLEILYDPSKVDTLTT
;
A
#
# COMPACT_ATOMS: atom_id res chain seq x y z
N MET A 1 2.98 61.86 1.65
CA MET A 1 1.73 61.14 1.30
C MET A 1 2.02 60.17 0.15
N VAL A 2 2.32 58.90 0.43
CA VAL A 2 2.07 57.74 -0.45
C VAL A 2 2.08 56.50 0.47
N ALA A 3 0.95 55.80 0.57
CA ALA A 3 0.81 54.55 1.33
C ALA A 3 0.92 53.33 0.39
N PRO A 4 1.51 52.20 0.82
CA PRO A 4 1.67 51.03 -0.03
C PRO A 4 0.39 50.19 -0.12
N ILE A 5 0.04 49.83 -1.36
CA ILE A 5 -1.11 48.99 -1.70
C ILE A 5 -0.75 47.52 -1.40
N SER A 6 -1.34 46.98 -0.33
CA SER A 6 -1.29 45.57 0.02
C SER A 6 -2.25 44.77 -0.88
N LYS A 7 -1.71 43.93 -1.77
CA LYS A 7 -2.50 43.01 -2.60
C LYS A 7 -3.06 41.88 -1.73
N LYS A 8 -4.34 41.98 -1.36
CA LYS A 8 -5.10 40.90 -0.71
C LYS A 8 -5.39 39.79 -1.73
N ASN A 9 -4.96 38.57 -1.44
CA ASN A 9 -5.38 37.35 -2.13
C ASN A 9 -6.90 37.14 -2.03
N PRO A 10 -7.60 36.78 -3.11
CA PRO A 10 -9.01 36.42 -3.03
C PRO A 10 -9.15 35.06 -2.35
N SER A 11 -9.69 35.07 -1.12
CA SER A 11 -10.11 33.87 -0.42
C SER A 11 -11.34 33.29 -1.13
N SER A 12 -11.15 32.14 -1.78
CA SER A 12 -12.23 31.31 -2.32
C SER A 12 -13.14 30.85 -1.16
N SER A 13 -14.24 31.58 -0.95
CA SER A 13 -15.31 31.22 -0.04
C SER A 13 -16.22 30.15 -0.67
N HIS A 14 -15.81 28.89 -0.62
CA HIS A 14 -16.77 27.78 -0.76
C HIS A 14 -17.62 27.69 0.52
N ALA A 15 -18.57 28.61 0.66
CA ALA A 15 -19.67 28.49 1.59
C ALA A 15 -20.51 27.27 1.17
N ARG A 16 -20.22 26.12 1.79
CA ARG A 16 -21.01 24.89 1.60
C ARG A 16 -22.41 25.19 2.12
N ASN A 17 -23.36 25.31 1.20
CA ASN A 17 -24.78 25.48 1.47
C ASN A 17 -25.29 24.29 2.32
N ARG A 18 -25.30 24.43 3.65
CA ARG A 18 -25.87 23.44 4.58
C ARG A 18 -27.39 23.62 4.58
N ARG A 19 -28.08 22.94 3.67
CA ARG A 19 -29.53 22.75 3.79
C ARG A 19 -29.77 21.90 5.04
N HIS A 20 -30.34 22.50 6.08
CA HIS A 20 -30.78 21.79 7.27
C HIS A 20 -31.96 20.89 6.87
N HIS A 21 -31.82 19.58 7.08
CA HIS A 21 -32.91 18.64 6.86
C HIS A 21 -34.04 18.94 7.84
N ILE A 22 -35.26 19.11 7.32
CA ILE A 22 -36.46 19.38 8.12
C ILE A 22 -37.05 18.03 8.53
N TRP A 23 -37.10 17.78 9.84
CA TRP A 23 -37.71 16.58 10.40
C TRP A 23 -39.24 16.73 10.40
N THR A 24 -39.91 15.83 9.68
CA THR A 24 -41.37 15.67 9.71
C THR A 24 -41.75 14.47 10.58
N ALA A 25 -42.99 14.41 11.06
CA ALA A 25 -43.49 13.28 11.85
C ALA A 25 -43.26 11.92 11.15
N LYS A 26 -43.40 11.88 9.82
CA LYS A 26 -43.12 10.68 9.01
C LYS A 26 -41.65 10.27 9.06
N THR A 27 -40.72 11.22 9.00
CA THR A 27 -39.27 10.93 9.06
C THR A 27 -38.80 10.61 10.47
N GLU A 28 -39.46 11.12 11.51
CA GLU A 28 -39.15 10.77 12.89
C GLU A 28 -39.64 9.38 13.25
N ALA A 29 -40.76 8.92 12.69
CA ALA A 29 -41.25 7.55 12.85
C ALA A 29 -40.31 6.49 12.25
N LEU A 30 -39.40 6.87 11.34
CA LEU A 30 -38.37 5.97 10.80
C LEU A 30 -37.19 5.78 11.78
N LEU A 31 -37.00 6.70 12.74
CA LEU A 31 -35.89 6.61 13.69
C LEU A 31 -36.12 5.42 14.62
N GLY A 32 -35.16 4.48 14.65
CA GLY A 32 -35.21 3.29 15.50
C GLY A 32 -35.85 2.06 14.87
N THR A 33 -36.46 2.14 13.68
CA THR A 33 -37.03 0.98 12.96
C THR A 33 -36.06 0.32 11.99
N ALA A 34 -34.99 1.01 11.60
CA ALA A 34 -33.89 0.50 10.79
C ALA A 34 -32.57 1.15 11.21
N SER A 35 -31.44 0.65 10.72
CA SER A 35 -30.13 1.23 11.07
C SER A 35 -30.03 2.70 10.65
N ASP A 36 -29.34 3.54 11.44
CA ASP A 36 -29.11 4.95 11.09
C ASP A 36 -28.49 5.13 9.69
N ARG A 37 -27.75 4.11 9.20
CA ARG A 37 -27.17 4.09 7.85
C ARG A 37 -28.24 3.89 6.77
N THR A 38 -29.19 2.98 7.01
CA THR A 38 -30.29 2.68 6.10
C THR A 38 -31.22 3.88 5.99
N ILE A 39 -31.61 4.45 7.13
CA ILE A 39 -32.47 5.65 7.19
C ILE A 39 -31.78 6.84 6.53
N ALA A 40 -30.48 7.02 6.74
CA ALA A 40 -29.71 8.10 6.09
C ALA A 40 -29.67 7.96 4.57
N ALA A 41 -29.54 6.73 4.06
CA ALA A 41 -29.58 6.46 2.62
C ALA A 41 -30.96 6.75 2.03
N GLU A 42 -32.03 6.38 2.75
CA GLU A 42 -33.42 6.62 2.35
C GLU A 42 -33.79 8.11 2.34
N LEU A 43 -33.33 8.87 3.34
CA LEU A 43 -33.61 10.30 3.46
C LEU A 43 -32.63 11.19 2.69
N GLY A 44 -31.59 10.62 2.07
CA GLY A 44 -30.55 11.38 1.35
C GLY A 44 -29.73 12.31 2.25
N ILE A 45 -29.58 11.99 3.53
CA ILE A 45 -28.89 12.82 4.52
C ILE A 45 -27.67 12.11 5.12
N ASN A 46 -26.85 12.86 5.86
CA ASN A 46 -25.71 12.28 6.55
C ASN A 46 -26.17 11.43 7.75
N ARG A 47 -25.63 10.22 7.89
CA ARG A 47 -25.85 9.31 9.03
C ARG A 47 -25.69 9.98 10.40
N ILE A 48 -24.77 10.92 10.52
CA ILE A 48 -24.54 11.66 11.78
C ILE A 48 -25.76 12.51 12.15
N THR A 49 -26.48 13.06 11.17
CA THR A 49 -27.69 13.87 11.38
C THR A 49 -28.85 13.02 11.91
N VAL A 50 -29.02 11.81 11.36
CA VAL A 50 -30.00 10.80 11.84
C VAL A 50 -29.67 10.38 13.27
N ALA A 51 -28.41 10.01 13.53
CA ALA A 51 -27.96 9.58 14.85
C ALA A 51 -28.14 10.68 15.91
N ARG A 52 -27.92 11.95 15.57
CA ARG A 52 -28.13 13.08 16.48
C ARG A 52 -29.61 13.29 16.79
N ARG A 53 -30.49 13.29 15.78
CA ARG A 53 -31.93 13.44 16.01
C ARG A 53 -32.51 12.30 16.84
N ARG A 54 -32.09 11.06 16.55
CA ARG A 54 -32.44 9.88 17.33
C ARG A 54 -32.06 10.05 18.81
N GLN A 55 -30.86 10.58 19.08
CA GLN A 55 -30.38 10.85 20.45
C GLN A 55 -31.17 11.96 21.14
N GLU A 56 -31.50 13.05 20.44
CA GLU A 56 -32.34 14.15 20.95
C GLU A 56 -33.72 13.65 21.40
N LEU A 57 -34.30 12.68 20.67
CA LEU A 57 -35.59 12.07 20.96
C LEU A 57 -35.52 10.88 21.93
N GLY A 58 -34.32 10.53 22.43
CA GLY A 58 -34.14 9.40 23.35
C GLY A 58 -34.41 8.02 22.75
N ILE A 59 -34.53 7.91 21.43
CA ILE A 59 -34.84 6.64 20.75
C ILE A 59 -33.59 5.76 20.70
N ALA A 60 -33.67 4.46 21.00
CA ALA A 60 -32.54 3.54 20.91
C ALA A 60 -32.15 3.25 19.45
N SER A 61 -30.87 2.95 19.18
CA SER A 61 -30.47 2.54 17.83
C SER A 61 -31.08 1.19 17.48
N PHE A 62 -31.50 1.03 16.24
CA PHE A 62 -32.02 -0.24 15.73
C PHE A 62 -30.97 -1.35 15.87
N GLY A 63 -31.39 -2.50 16.43
CA GLY A 63 -30.58 -3.72 16.51
C GLY A 63 -29.61 -3.82 17.69
N THR A 64 -29.51 -2.82 18.57
CA THR A 64 -28.73 -2.97 19.81
C THR A 64 -29.56 -3.67 20.88
N LYS A 65 -29.24 -4.93 21.22
CA LYS A 65 -29.73 -5.56 22.46
C LYS A 65 -29.36 -4.66 23.64
N ALA A 66 -30.33 -4.30 24.48
CA ALA A 66 -30.06 -3.57 25.71
C ALA A 66 -29.19 -4.46 26.61
N VAL A 67 -27.98 -4.00 26.92
CA VAL A 67 -27.09 -4.68 27.85
C VAL A 67 -27.53 -4.32 29.26
N VAL A 68 -27.81 -5.32 30.08
CA VAL A 68 -27.98 -5.14 31.53
C VAL A 68 -26.59 -4.97 32.11
N TRP A 69 -26.25 -3.75 32.52
CA TRP A 69 -24.96 -3.42 33.12
C TRP A 69 -24.92 -3.90 34.57
N THR A 70 -24.00 -4.82 34.88
CA THR A 70 -23.72 -5.23 36.26
C THR A 70 -22.58 -4.39 36.86
N ALA A 71 -22.43 -4.43 38.18
CA ALA A 71 -21.34 -3.74 38.88
C ALA A 71 -19.96 -4.21 38.40
N GLU A 72 -19.83 -5.50 38.05
CA GLU A 72 -18.60 -6.08 37.51
C GLU A 72 -18.26 -5.52 36.12
N MET A 73 -19.28 -5.28 35.28
CA MET A 73 -19.09 -4.66 33.96
C MET A 73 -18.69 -3.19 34.11
N ASP A 74 -19.33 -2.45 35.02
CA ASP A 74 -19.01 -1.04 35.30
C ASP A 74 -17.59 -0.90 35.87
N ALA A 75 -17.13 -1.83 36.70
CA ALA A 75 -15.76 -1.87 37.21
C ALA A 75 -14.69 -2.05 36.11
N GLN A 76 -15.04 -2.60 34.94
CA GLN A 76 -14.13 -2.71 33.80
C GLN A 76 -14.05 -1.42 32.98
N LEU A 77 -14.99 -0.49 33.12
CA LEU A 77 -15.00 0.78 32.38
C LEU A 77 -13.85 1.69 32.85
N GLY A 78 -13.09 2.26 31.92
CA GLY A 78 -11.93 3.10 32.24
C GLY A 78 -10.66 2.32 32.64
N THR A 79 -10.72 1.00 32.81
CA THR A 79 -9.51 0.17 33.04
C THR A 79 -8.71 -0.05 31.76
N ASN A 80 -9.38 -0.09 30.61
CA ASN A 80 -8.78 -0.27 29.28
C ASN A 80 -9.54 0.60 28.25
N ILE A 81 -9.24 0.46 26.96
CA ILE A 81 -10.00 1.16 25.91
C ILE A 81 -11.35 0.54 25.66
N ASP A 82 -12.29 1.40 25.27
CA ASP A 82 -13.66 1.03 24.95
C ASP A 82 -13.73 -0.15 23.98
N THR A 83 -12.80 -0.30 23.02
CA THR A 83 -12.80 -1.44 22.08
C THR A 83 -12.41 -2.78 22.73
N VAL A 84 -11.45 -2.77 23.67
CA VAL A 84 -11.01 -4.00 24.36
C VAL A 84 -12.03 -4.42 25.39
N VAL A 85 -12.56 -3.44 26.15
CA VAL A 85 -13.64 -3.70 27.11
C VAL A 85 -14.88 -4.21 26.39
N ALA A 86 -15.24 -3.60 25.24
CA ALA A 86 -16.34 -4.07 24.41
C ALA A 86 -16.17 -5.53 23.98
N GLN A 87 -14.97 -5.90 23.51
CA GLN A 87 -14.69 -7.28 23.11
C GLN A 87 -14.74 -8.26 24.30
N LYS A 88 -14.23 -7.86 25.47
CA LYS A 88 -14.26 -8.70 26.68
C LYS A 88 -15.68 -8.93 27.22
N LEU A 89 -16.52 -7.90 27.14
CA LEU A 89 -17.89 -7.93 27.63
C LEU A 89 -18.90 -8.42 26.57
N ASP A 90 -18.43 -8.73 25.35
CA ASP A 90 -19.25 -9.07 24.18
C ASP A 90 -20.37 -8.03 23.90
N VAL A 91 -20.00 -6.75 23.99
CA VAL A 91 -20.91 -5.61 23.74
C VAL A 91 -20.34 -4.70 22.66
N THR A 92 -21.12 -3.74 22.20
CA THR A 92 -20.63 -2.77 21.22
C THR A 92 -19.75 -1.70 21.88
N VAL A 93 -18.76 -1.20 21.13
CA VAL A 93 -17.89 -0.09 21.56
C VAL A 93 -18.69 1.16 21.95
N TRP A 94 -19.83 1.39 21.27
CA TRP A 94 -20.71 2.51 21.59
C TRP A 94 -21.36 2.35 22.97
N GLN A 95 -21.84 1.15 23.32
CA GLN A 95 -22.45 0.87 24.62
C GLN A 95 -21.46 1.13 25.77
N VAL A 96 -20.21 0.66 25.62
CA VAL A 96 -19.13 0.92 26.58
C VAL A 96 -18.84 2.41 26.71
N SER A 97 -18.68 3.12 25.59
CA SER A 97 -18.38 4.55 25.60
C SER A 97 -19.51 5.38 26.20
N TRP A 98 -20.75 4.98 25.94
CA TRP A 98 -21.94 5.62 26.47
C TRP A 98 -22.07 5.41 27.98
N ARG A 99 -21.94 4.16 28.46
CA ARG A 99 -21.96 3.85 29.89
C ARG A 99 -20.83 4.55 30.66
N ARG A 100 -19.62 4.55 30.09
CA ARG A 100 -18.46 5.28 30.64
C ARG A 100 -18.76 6.78 30.82
N ARG A 101 -19.42 7.41 29.84
CA ARG A 101 -19.82 8.82 29.95
C ARG A 101 -20.91 9.06 31.00
N GLN A 102 -21.86 8.13 31.16
CA GLN A 102 -22.88 8.24 32.20
C GLN A 102 -22.27 8.20 33.61
N LEU A 103 -21.22 7.40 33.80
CA LEU A 103 -20.50 7.29 35.08
C LEU A 103 -19.38 8.33 35.25
N ASN A 104 -19.28 9.32 34.36
CA ASN A 104 -18.24 10.35 34.35
C ASN A 104 -16.79 9.81 34.37
N ILE A 105 -16.58 8.58 33.90
CA ILE A 105 -15.25 7.98 33.82
C ILE A 105 -14.55 8.57 32.59
N PRO A 106 -13.37 9.19 32.69
CA PRO A 106 -12.67 9.72 31.53
C PRO A 106 -12.21 8.58 30.59
N PRO A 107 -12.13 8.81 29.27
CA PRO A 107 -11.59 7.80 28.36
C PRO A 107 -10.10 7.60 28.67
N THR A 108 -9.65 6.35 28.64
CA THR A 108 -8.22 6.04 28.80
C THR A 108 -7.41 6.75 27.69
N GLN A 109 -6.29 7.39 28.08
CA GLN A 109 -5.59 8.37 27.25
C GLN A 109 -5.21 7.87 25.84
N PRO A 110 -5.02 8.78 24.86
CA PRO A 110 -4.49 8.44 23.54
C PRO A 110 -3.07 7.86 23.61
N ARG A 111 -3.02 6.54 23.48
CA ARG A 111 -1.97 5.61 23.02
C ARG A 111 -0.47 5.87 23.18
N SER A 112 0.09 7.03 22.81
CA SER A 112 1.56 7.16 22.74
C SER A 112 2.22 7.06 24.11
N LYS A 113 1.67 7.74 25.13
CA LYS A 113 2.25 7.76 26.49
C LYS A 113 2.14 6.42 27.22
N GLN A 114 1.01 5.72 27.08
CA GLN A 114 0.77 4.45 27.77
C GLN A 114 1.54 3.27 27.14
N LEU A 115 1.71 3.26 25.81
CA LEU A 115 2.58 2.27 25.17
C LEU A 115 4.06 2.52 25.55
N SER A 116 4.48 3.78 25.62
CA SER A 116 5.84 4.16 26.05
C SER A 116 6.16 3.69 27.46
N SER A 117 5.21 3.80 28.40
CA SER A 117 5.41 3.34 29.78
C SER A 117 5.40 1.81 29.92
N ILE A 118 4.69 1.09 29.04
CA ILE A 118 4.76 -0.38 28.95
C ILE A 118 6.10 -0.81 28.36
N ILE A 119 6.55 -0.19 27.26
CA ILE A 119 7.84 -0.47 26.62
C ILE A 119 9.00 -0.24 27.61
N ALA A 120 8.97 0.85 28.37
CA ALA A 120 9.99 1.15 29.38
C ALA A 120 10.08 0.09 30.51
N LYS A 121 9.03 -0.69 30.72
CA LYS A 121 8.99 -1.75 31.74
C LYS A 121 9.39 -3.13 31.22
N VAL A 122 9.43 -3.33 29.91
CA VAL A 122 9.82 -4.62 29.30
C VAL A 122 11.33 -4.67 29.13
N GLN A 123 12.02 -5.58 29.82
CA GLN A 123 13.41 -5.88 29.52
C GLN A 123 13.49 -6.59 28.15
N PRO A 124 14.35 -6.14 27.22
CA PRO A 124 14.38 -6.69 25.88
C PRO A 124 14.98 -8.10 25.90
N SER A 125 14.12 -9.11 25.78
CA SER A 125 14.53 -10.45 25.34
C SER A 125 15.01 -10.36 23.87
N PRO A 126 16.07 -11.10 23.47
CA PRO A 126 16.52 -11.12 22.09
C PRO A 126 15.37 -11.51 21.16
N LEU A 127 15.05 -10.63 20.22
CA LEU A 127 14.02 -10.91 19.22
C LEU A 127 14.39 -12.18 18.44
N PRO A 128 13.40 -13.00 18.04
CA PRO A 128 13.67 -14.15 17.20
C PRO A 128 14.46 -13.73 15.95
N PRO A 129 15.40 -14.57 15.48
CA PRO A 129 16.20 -14.27 14.30
C PRO A 129 15.27 -13.99 13.12
N LYS A 130 15.66 -13.05 12.26
CA LYS A 130 14.97 -12.87 10.98
C LYS A 130 15.10 -14.20 10.25
N SER A 131 13.99 -14.81 9.87
CA SER A 131 14.03 -16.03 9.07
C SER A 131 14.78 -15.73 7.78
N ASP A 132 16.00 -16.26 7.65
CA ASP A 132 16.77 -16.21 6.42
C ASP A 132 16.00 -17.04 5.38
N GLU A 133 15.34 -16.35 4.45
CA GLU A 133 14.43 -17.01 3.52
C GLU A 133 15.01 -17.19 2.13
N ALA A 134 14.57 -18.30 1.53
CA ALA A 134 14.90 -18.84 0.23
C ALA A 134 15.20 -17.79 -0.86
N PRO A 135 16.09 -18.12 -1.83
CA PRO A 135 16.57 -17.20 -2.88
C PRO A 135 15.49 -16.60 -3.79
N THR A 136 14.24 -17.06 -3.69
CA THR A 136 13.08 -16.59 -4.45
C THR A 136 12.18 -15.60 -3.69
N ARG A 137 12.44 -15.33 -2.39
CA ARG A 137 11.59 -14.42 -1.61
C ARG A 137 11.98 -12.96 -1.86
N LYS A 138 10.97 -12.11 -2.11
CA LYS A 138 11.14 -10.68 -2.36
C LYS A 138 11.59 -9.94 -1.07
N PRO A 139 12.77 -9.30 -1.01
CA PRO A 139 13.30 -8.72 0.21
C PRO A 139 12.70 -7.32 0.47
N PHE A 140 11.61 -7.25 1.22
CA PHE A 140 11.01 -5.96 1.60
C PHE A 140 11.64 -5.39 2.88
N LEU A 141 11.82 -4.07 2.93
CA LEU A 141 12.41 -3.36 4.07
C LEU A 141 11.27 -2.85 4.97
N VAL A 142 11.02 -3.58 6.07
CA VAL A 142 9.94 -3.27 7.02
C VAL A 142 10.17 -1.93 7.74
N ASP A 143 11.42 -1.70 8.14
CA ASP A 143 11.79 -0.58 9.01
C ASP A 143 11.95 0.75 8.30
N GLN A 144 12.14 0.72 6.97
CA GLN A 144 12.34 1.94 6.20
C GLN A 144 10.98 2.56 5.82
N PRO A 145 10.74 3.83 6.15
CA PRO A 145 9.53 4.52 5.74
C PRO A 145 9.54 4.67 4.22
N GLN A 146 8.57 4.04 3.54
CA GLN A 146 8.38 4.25 2.10
C GLN A 146 8.00 5.70 1.81
N PHE A 147 7.36 6.44 2.71
CA PHE A 147 6.95 7.83 2.48
C PHE A 147 7.07 8.69 3.74
N ARG A 148 7.61 9.90 3.63
CA ARG A 148 7.49 10.95 4.66
C ARG A 148 6.30 11.83 4.30
N ARG A 149 5.31 11.93 5.20
CA ARG A 149 4.08 12.73 4.98
C ARG A 149 4.32 14.23 4.75
N ALA A 150 5.49 14.75 5.12
CA ALA A 150 5.88 16.14 4.88
C ALA A 150 7.21 16.19 4.11
N GLY A 151 7.15 16.58 2.83
CA GLY A 151 8.29 17.08 2.06
C GLY A 151 9.47 16.13 1.78
N GLY A 152 9.40 14.85 2.16
CA GLY A 152 10.49 13.90 1.90
C GLY A 152 10.34 13.20 0.56
N SER A 153 11.46 13.03 -0.15
CA SER A 153 11.56 12.13 -1.31
C SER A 153 11.65 10.67 -0.86
N TYR A 154 11.22 9.74 -1.72
CA TYR A 154 11.50 8.32 -1.51
C TYR A 154 13.02 8.09 -1.58
N PRO A 155 13.61 7.31 -0.65
CA PRO A 155 15.04 7.02 -0.69
C PRO A 155 15.38 6.25 -1.97
N ASP A 156 16.59 6.48 -2.48
CA ASP A 156 17.13 5.68 -3.57
C ASP A 156 17.79 4.42 -3.01
N THR A 157 17.14 3.27 -3.16
CA THR A 157 17.55 1.99 -2.59
C THR A 157 17.77 0.94 -3.69
N GLU A 158 18.36 1.37 -4.79
CA GLU A 158 18.64 0.51 -5.94
C GLU A 158 19.57 -0.68 -5.60
N ASP A 159 19.17 -1.88 -6.00
CA ASP A 159 20.07 -3.04 -6.11
C ASP A 159 20.94 -2.90 -7.38
N LYS A 160 22.16 -2.40 -7.19
CA LYS A 160 23.15 -2.19 -8.27
C LYS A 160 23.50 -3.47 -9.03
N ALA A 161 23.38 -4.65 -8.42
CA ALA A 161 23.68 -5.91 -9.09
C ALA A 161 22.59 -6.26 -10.12
N LEU A 162 21.32 -6.06 -9.77
CA LEU A 162 20.21 -6.22 -10.71
C LEU A 162 20.31 -5.19 -11.84
N THR A 163 20.61 -3.93 -11.51
CA THR A 163 20.76 -2.88 -12.53
C THR A 163 21.88 -3.22 -13.52
N ALA A 164 23.08 -3.56 -13.03
CA ALA A 164 24.19 -3.89 -13.90
C ALA A 164 23.90 -5.12 -14.79
N PHE A 165 23.16 -6.11 -14.27
CA PHE A 165 22.70 -7.25 -15.06
C PHE A 165 21.76 -6.82 -16.21
N LEU A 166 20.74 -6.02 -15.90
CA LEU A 166 19.78 -5.54 -16.88
C LEU A 166 20.38 -4.54 -17.88
N GLU A 167 21.30 -3.67 -17.47
CA GLU A 167 22.00 -2.75 -18.36
C GLU A 167 22.85 -3.52 -19.39
N ARG A 168 23.56 -4.58 -18.98
CA ARG A 168 24.29 -5.46 -19.91
C ARG A 168 23.34 -6.17 -20.88
N ALA A 169 22.25 -6.74 -20.37
CA ALA A 169 21.26 -7.42 -21.21
C ALA A 169 20.59 -6.46 -22.20
N LEU A 170 20.35 -5.20 -21.80
CA LEU A 170 19.80 -4.16 -22.68
C LEU A 170 20.80 -3.80 -23.78
N ALA A 171 22.08 -3.64 -23.43
CA ALA A 171 23.12 -3.35 -24.40
C ALA A 171 23.22 -4.47 -25.46
N GLU A 172 23.13 -5.73 -25.06
CA GLU A 172 23.12 -6.87 -25.97
C GLU A 172 21.87 -6.90 -26.87
N ALA A 173 20.68 -6.74 -26.27
CA ALA A 173 19.41 -6.75 -27.00
C ALA A 173 19.30 -5.60 -28.03
N TYR A 174 19.93 -4.45 -27.73
CA TYR A 174 19.96 -3.27 -28.60
C TYR A 174 21.26 -3.16 -29.43
N SER A 175 22.13 -4.16 -29.39
CA SER A 175 23.42 -4.14 -30.08
C SER A 175 23.29 -4.04 -31.60
N LEU A 176 24.15 -3.20 -32.18
CA LEU A 176 24.32 -3.03 -33.64
C LEU A 176 25.32 -4.02 -34.24
N ASP A 177 25.81 -4.98 -33.44
CA ASP A 177 26.71 -6.03 -33.92
C ASP A 177 26.14 -6.74 -35.15
N LEU A 178 26.99 -7.12 -36.09
CA LEU A 178 26.59 -7.75 -37.33
C LEU A 178 26.65 -9.28 -37.25
N GLN A 179 27.20 -9.84 -36.17
CA GLN A 179 27.27 -11.29 -35.96
C GLN A 179 25.88 -11.91 -35.82
N PRO A 180 25.48 -12.86 -36.70
CA PRO A 180 24.19 -13.54 -36.59
C PRO A 180 24.05 -14.33 -35.29
N ILE A 181 22.89 -14.21 -34.66
CA ILE A 181 22.52 -15.02 -33.48
C ILE A 181 21.67 -16.21 -33.90
N ALA A 182 21.55 -17.22 -33.03
CA ALA A 182 20.64 -18.34 -33.25
C ALA A 182 19.20 -17.86 -33.49
N CYS A 183 18.49 -18.53 -34.39
CA CYS A 183 17.13 -18.15 -34.75
C CYS A 183 16.19 -18.23 -33.54
N PRO A 184 15.45 -17.17 -33.18
CA PRO A 184 14.55 -17.16 -32.02
C PRO A 184 13.30 -18.05 -32.20
N TYR A 185 13.04 -18.55 -33.41
CA TYR A 185 11.87 -19.40 -33.71
C TYR A 185 12.19 -20.91 -33.70
N CYS A 186 13.38 -21.30 -34.18
CA CYS A 186 13.74 -22.72 -34.36
C CYS A 186 15.11 -23.08 -33.79
N HIS A 187 15.80 -22.13 -33.14
CA HIS A 187 17.10 -22.26 -32.48
C HIS A 187 18.26 -22.73 -33.37
N SER A 188 18.09 -22.72 -34.70
CA SER A 188 19.16 -23.05 -35.64
C SER A 188 20.19 -21.91 -35.74
N HIS A 189 21.47 -22.29 -35.89
CA HIS A 189 22.57 -21.39 -36.21
C HIS A 189 22.74 -21.14 -37.72
N HIS A 190 21.86 -21.70 -38.57
CA HIS A 190 21.85 -21.45 -40.00
C HIS A 190 21.23 -20.07 -40.29
N THR A 191 21.93 -19.03 -39.86
CA THR A 191 21.47 -17.65 -39.85
C THR A 191 22.49 -16.73 -40.49
N SER A 192 22.04 -15.81 -41.33
CA SER A 192 22.89 -14.84 -42.04
C SER A 192 22.40 -13.41 -41.85
N LEU A 193 23.31 -12.45 -41.95
CA LEU A 193 22.98 -11.03 -41.96
C LEU A 193 22.31 -10.67 -43.28
N THR A 194 21.13 -10.07 -43.23
CA THR A 194 20.44 -9.58 -44.44
C THR A 194 20.56 -8.07 -44.60
N GLN A 195 20.58 -7.32 -43.51
CA GLN A 195 20.52 -5.86 -43.57
C GLN A 195 21.28 -5.25 -42.39
N LYS A 196 22.11 -4.24 -42.69
CA LYS A 196 22.75 -3.39 -41.67
C LYS A 196 21.75 -2.35 -41.13
N ALA A 197 22.02 -1.85 -39.93
CA ALA A 197 21.26 -0.74 -39.37
C ALA A 197 21.38 0.51 -40.25
N HIS A 198 20.27 1.20 -40.47
CA HIS A 198 20.19 2.44 -41.24
C HIS A 198 19.01 3.31 -40.77
N ALA A 199 18.86 4.52 -41.32
CA ALA A 199 17.89 5.50 -40.82
C ALA A 199 16.44 4.99 -40.72
N ARG A 200 15.95 4.20 -41.69
CA ARG A 200 14.58 3.64 -41.68
C ARG A 200 14.46 2.34 -40.88
N SER A 201 15.57 1.68 -40.56
CA SER A 201 15.60 0.45 -39.78
C SER A 201 16.85 0.49 -38.89
N PRO A 202 16.75 1.06 -37.68
CA PRO A 202 17.91 1.37 -36.84
C PRO A 202 18.55 0.13 -36.22
N ARG A 203 18.30 -1.07 -36.76
CA ARG A 203 18.77 -2.36 -36.22
C ARG A 203 19.17 -3.30 -37.35
N PRO A 204 20.20 -4.13 -37.13
CA PRO A 204 20.51 -5.23 -38.03
C PRO A 204 19.35 -6.23 -38.12
N ALA A 205 19.15 -6.78 -39.32
CA ALA A 205 18.20 -7.85 -39.57
C ALA A 205 18.93 -9.10 -40.06
N PHE A 206 18.41 -10.25 -39.65
CA PHE A 206 18.95 -11.58 -39.94
C PHE A 206 17.87 -12.45 -40.59
N TYR A 207 18.33 -13.47 -41.31
CA TYR A 207 17.48 -14.48 -41.93
C TYR A 207 17.92 -15.87 -41.48
N CYS A 208 16.96 -16.74 -41.22
CA CYS A 208 17.21 -18.15 -40.91
C CYS A 208 16.94 -19.02 -42.15
N GLY A 209 17.98 -19.68 -42.67
CA GLY A 209 17.86 -20.60 -43.81
C GLY A 209 17.25 -21.96 -43.49
N LYS A 210 16.82 -22.22 -42.25
CA LYS A 210 16.11 -23.45 -41.86
C LYS A 210 14.59 -23.28 -41.81
N CYS A 211 14.11 -22.12 -41.39
CA CYS A 211 12.67 -21.86 -41.21
C CYS A 211 12.16 -20.66 -42.04
N ASP A 212 13.02 -20.09 -42.87
CA ASP A 212 12.77 -18.98 -43.79
C ASP A 212 12.20 -17.70 -43.15
N LYS A 213 12.44 -17.52 -41.84
CA LYS A 213 12.00 -16.33 -41.09
C LYS A 213 13.08 -15.26 -41.01
N ARG A 214 12.65 -14.01 -41.15
CA ARG A 214 13.44 -12.81 -40.83
C ARG A 214 13.27 -12.43 -39.36
N PHE A 215 14.33 -11.98 -38.73
CA PHE A 215 14.33 -11.57 -37.33
C PHE A 215 15.42 -10.53 -37.03
N ASN A 216 15.38 -9.97 -35.83
CA ASN A 216 16.41 -9.12 -35.25
C ASN A 216 16.64 -9.53 -33.78
N ARG A 217 17.60 -8.91 -33.08
CA ARG A 217 17.92 -9.26 -31.68
C ARG A 217 16.78 -9.03 -30.67
N LEU A 218 15.79 -8.20 -31.01
CA LEU A 218 14.60 -8.02 -30.16
C LEU A 218 13.51 -9.05 -30.46
N THR A 219 13.63 -9.82 -31.54
CA THR A 219 12.61 -10.80 -31.93
C THR A 219 12.58 -11.93 -30.90
N GLY A 220 11.39 -12.25 -30.40
CA GLY A 220 11.20 -13.24 -29.33
C GLY A 220 11.34 -12.68 -27.91
N THR A 221 11.79 -11.43 -27.74
CA THR A 221 11.88 -10.80 -26.42
C THR A 221 10.64 -9.93 -26.12
N PRO A 222 10.25 -9.77 -24.84
CA PRO A 222 9.21 -8.84 -24.42
C PRO A 222 9.51 -7.37 -24.76
N LEU A 223 10.76 -7.04 -25.11
CA LEU A 223 11.19 -5.71 -25.52
C LEU A 223 10.88 -5.41 -27.00
N ALA A 224 10.39 -6.39 -27.77
CA ALA A 224 9.89 -6.15 -29.11
C ALA A 224 8.82 -5.04 -29.08
N ARG A 225 9.02 -4.01 -29.92
CA ARG A 225 8.14 -2.83 -30.05
C ARG A 225 7.97 -2.03 -28.75
N LEU A 226 8.96 -2.08 -27.86
CA LEU A 226 8.99 -1.22 -26.69
C LEU A 226 9.08 0.25 -27.11
N ARG A 227 8.17 1.07 -26.59
CA ARG A 227 8.18 2.52 -26.77
C ARG A 227 9.10 3.16 -25.73
N HIS A 228 9.69 4.30 -26.09
CA HIS A 228 10.61 5.06 -25.24
C HIS A 228 11.82 4.25 -24.75
N ALA A 229 12.46 3.52 -25.66
CA ALA A 229 13.64 2.71 -25.33
C ALA A 229 14.78 3.53 -24.72
N GLU A 230 14.86 4.82 -25.04
CA GLU A 230 15.79 5.80 -24.48
C GLU A 230 15.66 5.96 -22.95
N MET A 231 14.47 5.69 -22.38
CA MET A 231 14.22 5.84 -20.94
C MET A 231 14.57 4.58 -20.13
N MET A 232 14.93 3.48 -20.80
CA MET A 232 15.14 2.19 -20.13
C MET A 232 16.27 2.19 -19.10
N PRO A 233 17.43 2.84 -19.32
CA PRO A 233 18.47 2.90 -18.30
C PRO A 233 17.98 3.56 -16.99
N ALA A 234 17.22 4.65 -17.08
CA ALA A 234 16.65 5.32 -15.92
C ALA A 234 15.55 4.47 -15.26
N PHE A 235 14.72 3.79 -16.06
CA PHE A 235 13.66 2.91 -15.56
C PHE A 235 14.19 1.68 -14.83
N VAL A 236 15.25 1.05 -15.34
CA VAL A 236 15.85 -0.16 -14.74
C VAL A 236 16.29 0.08 -13.30
N ARG A 237 16.86 1.25 -13.00
CA ARG A 237 17.28 1.65 -11.64
C ARG A 237 16.13 1.69 -10.64
N LEU A 238 14.90 1.89 -11.11
CA LEU A 238 13.71 1.94 -10.25
C LEU A 238 13.15 0.55 -9.94
N LEU A 239 13.48 -0.50 -10.72
CA LEU A 239 12.83 -1.81 -10.64
C LEU A 239 13.01 -2.50 -9.28
N SER A 240 14.20 -2.40 -8.69
CA SER A 240 14.51 -3.00 -7.38
C SER A 240 13.98 -2.20 -6.20
N GLN A 241 13.54 -0.97 -6.42
CA GLN A 241 13.15 -0.07 -5.35
C GLN A 241 11.70 -0.34 -4.90
N GLN A 242 11.44 -0.20 -3.60
CA GLN A 242 10.10 -0.35 -3.01
C GLN A 242 9.26 0.92 -3.21
N LEU A 243 9.07 1.29 -4.48
CA LEU A 243 8.36 2.49 -4.89
C LEU A 243 6.97 2.14 -5.46
N PRO A 244 5.95 2.98 -5.19
CA PRO A 244 4.71 2.90 -5.94
C PRO A 244 4.93 3.39 -7.38
N TYR A 245 4.10 2.93 -8.32
CA TYR A 245 4.21 3.36 -9.73
C TYR A 245 4.05 4.87 -9.89
N GLU A 246 3.25 5.52 -9.05
CA GLU A 246 3.05 6.97 -9.03
C GLU A 246 4.36 7.74 -8.80
N GLU A 247 5.28 7.18 -8.00
CA GLU A 247 6.62 7.75 -7.81
C GLU A 247 7.47 7.61 -9.08
N ALA A 248 7.47 6.42 -9.69
CA ALA A 248 8.20 6.20 -10.94
C ALA A 248 7.68 7.07 -12.08
N CYS A 249 6.37 7.27 -12.18
CA CYS A 249 5.75 8.21 -13.12
C CYS A 249 6.30 9.63 -12.91
N ARG A 250 6.36 10.10 -11.66
CA ARG A 250 6.88 11.43 -11.34
C ARG A 250 8.36 11.57 -11.68
N ARG A 251 9.18 10.55 -11.39
CA ARG A 251 10.62 10.56 -11.64
C ARG A 251 10.96 10.54 -13.13
N LEU A 252 10.21 9.78 -13.93
CA LEU A 252 10.48 9.61 -15.35
C LEU A 252 9.65 10.53 -16.25
N GLY A 253 8.63 11.21 -15.72
CA GLY A 253 7.74 12.09 -16.49
C GLY A 253 6.85 11.33 -17.47
N VAL A 254 6.47 10.09 -17.16
CA VAL A 254 5.67 9.22 -18.03
C VAL A 254 4.37 8.78 -17.38
N ASP A 255 3.44 8.28 -18.18
CA ASP A 255 2.14 7.84 -17.70
C ASP A 255 2.21 6.51 -16.91
N TYR A 256 1.20 6.29 -16.05
CA TYR A 256 1.10 5.09 -15.21
C TYR A 256 1.03 3.79 -16.01
N LYS A 257 0.33 3.78 -17.15
CA LYS A 257 0.18 2.59 -17.99
C LYS A 257 1.52 2.23 -18.64
N ALA A 258 2.35 3.21 -19.00
CA ALA A 258 3.69 3.01 -19.52
C ALA A 258 4.55 2.30 -18.47
N ILE A 259 4.62 2.82 -17.23
CA ILE A 259 5.34 2.18 -16.12
C ILE A 259 4.84 0.75 -15.88
N ALA A 260 3.53 0.56 -15.75
CA ALA A 260 2.95 -0.77 -15.49
C ALA A 260 3.29 -1.76 -16.62
N ASN A 261 3.18 -1.33 -17.88
CA ASN A 261 3.51 -2.17 -19.04
C ASN A 261 5.01 -2.47 -19.13
N TRP A 262 5.87 -1.50 -18.84
CA TRP A 262 7.31 -1.71 -18.78
C TRP A 262 7.68 -2.68 -17.68
N THR A 263 7.17 -2.52 -16.46
CA THR A 263 7.43 -3.46 -15.36
C THR A 263 7.01 -4.88 -15.73
N LYS A 264 5.83 -5.06 -16.33
CA LYS A 264 5.37 -6.37 -16.82
C LYS A 264 6.34 -6.97 -17.85
N LYS A 265 6.74 -6.19 -18.86
CA LYS A 265 7.67 -6.64 -19.90
C LYS A 265 9.03 -7.03 -19.33
N PHE A 266 9.57 -6.23 -18.40
CA PHE A 266 10.87 -6.51 -17.78
C PHE A 266 10.84 -7.74 -16.88
N ARG A 267 9.77 -7.98 -16.12
CA ARG A 267 9.64 -9.24 -15.35
C ARG A 267 9.61 -10.47 -16.25
N LEU A 268 8.82 -10.43 -17.33
CA LEU A 268 8.80 -11.51 -18.31
C LEU A 268 10.17 -11.73 -18.95
N TRP A 269 10.87 -10.64 -19.26
CA TRP A 269 12.19 -10.71 -19.88
C TRP A 269 13.26 -11.23 -18.91
N LEU A 270 13.21 -10.85 -17.63
CA LEU A 270 14.07 -11.41 -16.59
C LEU A 270 13.90 -12.92 -16.45
N LEU A 271 12.68 -13.44 -16.53
CA LEU A 271 12.43 -14.89 -16.49
C LEU A 271 12.93 -15.61 -17.75
N GLN A 272 12.95 -14.94 -18.92
CA GLN A 272 13.58 -15.49 -20.12
C GLN A 272 15.11 -15.52 -20.01
N LEU A 273 15.72 -14.47 -19.44
CA LEU A 273 17.17 -14.38 -19.26
C LEU A 273 17.69 -15.29 -18.14
N ASP A 274 16.88 -15.48 -17.10
CA ASP A 274 17.21 -16.27 -15.93
C ASP A 274 15.98 -17.05 -15.42
N PRO A 275 15.79 -18.28 -15.90
CA PRO A 275 14.67 -19.15 -15.50
C PRO A 275 14.63 -19.47 -13.99
N SER A 276 15.72 -19.25 -13.24
CA SER A 276 15.73 -19.45 -11.78
C SER A 276 14.86 -18.44 -11.03
N GLY A 277 14.52 -17.30 -11.65
CA GLY A 277 13.69 -16.26 -11.06
C GLY A 277 14.37 -15.40 -9.99
N ARG A 278 15.66 -15.62 -9.66
CA ARG A 278 16.39 -14.85 -8.63
C ARG A 278 16.40 -13.34 -8.91
N TRP A 279 16.47 -12.94 -10.18
CA TRP A 279 16.45 -11.53 -10.57
C TRP A 279 15.05 -10.95 -10.60
N GLU A 280 14.04 -11.74 -11.01
CA GLU A 280 12.63 -11.32 -10.99
C GLU A 280 12.17 -11.03 -9.55
N ALA A 281 12.58 -11.88 -8.59
CA ALA A 281 12.26 -11.73 -7.18
C ALA A 281 12.77 -10.40 -6.58
N LYS A 282 13.81 -9.81 -7.17
CA LYS A 282 14.36 -8.52 -6.77
C LYS A 282 13.58 -7.33 -7.31
N VAL A 283 12.64 -7.53 -8.25
CA VAL A 283 11.81 -6.44 -8.77
C VAL A 283 10.68 -6.14 -7.76
N LEU A 284 10.76 -4.98 -7.11
CA LEU A 284 9.83 -4.54 -6.06
C LEU A 284 8.93 -3.38 -6.49
N LEU A 285 9.26 -2.71 -7.61
CA LEU A 285 8.51 -1.58 -8.13
C LEU A 285 7.01 -1.92 -8.33
N GLY A 286 6.14 -1.09 -7.75
CA GLY A 286 4.69 -1.19 -7.83
C GLY A 286 4.04 -2.20 -6.87
N ILE A 287 4.82 -3.01 -6.15
CA ILE A 287 4.26 -3.99 -5.21
C ILE A 287 3.75 -3.28 -3.96
N LYS A 288 2.52 -3.59 -3.56
CA LYS A 288 1.93 -3.11 -2.31
C LYS A 288 2.00 -4.22 -1.27
N THR A 289 2.61 -3.94 -0.13
CA THR A 289 2.70 -4.86 1.00
C THR A 289 1.82 -4.43 2.16
N ARG A 290 1.48 -5.40 3.01
CA ARG A 290 0.82 -5.21 4.31
C ARG A 290 1.69 -5.83 5.41
N ALA A 291 1.66 -5.21 6.58
CA ALA A 291 2.34 -5.73 7.76
C ALA A 291 1.40 -6.67 8.51
N TYR A 292 1.90 -7.84 8.90
CA TYR A 292 1.23 -8.80 9.74
C TYR A 292 2.00 -8.97 11.04
N ILE A 293 1.32 -8.68 12.15
CA ILE A 293 1.82 -8.86 13.51
C ILE A 293 0.64 -8.83 14.47
N GLN A 294 0.76 -9.52 15.60
CA GLN A 294 -0.20 -9.38 16.69
C GLN A 294 -0.25 -7.93 17.17
N CYS A 295 -1.45 -7.41 17.47
CA CYS A 295 -1.54 -6.08 18.08
C CYS A 295 -1.04 -6.14 19.53
N PRO A 296 0.00 -5.37 19.91
CA PRO A 296 0.52 -5.38 21.29
C PRO A 296 -0.46 -4.81 22.32
N ARG A 297 -1.65 -4.38 21.91
CA ARG A 297 -2.67 -3.79 22.79
C ARG A 297 -3.91 -4.66 22.94
N CYS A 298 -4.55 -5.03 21.84
CA CYS A 298 -5.78 -5.81 21.89
C CYS A 298 -5.56 -7.29 21.58
N GLY A 299 -4.32 -7.72 21.31
CA GLY A 299 -4.01 -9.10 20.93
C GLY A 299 -4.50 -9.51 19.55
N ALA A 300 -5.19 -8.64 18.80
CA ALA A 300 -5.72 -8.99 17.49
C ALA A 300 -4.61 -9.32 16.49
N GLU A 301 -4.63 -10.54 15.99
CA GLU A 301 -3.78 -11.02 14.91
C GLU A 301 -4.19 -10.40 13.56
N GLY A 302 -3.45 -10.73 12.50
CA GLY A 302 -3.77 -10.31 11.13
C GLY A 302 -3.14 -8.99 10.69
N GLU A 303 -3.66 -8.44 9.59
CA GLU A 303 -3.06 -7.29 8.91
C GLU A 303 -3.10 -6.00 9.73
N LYS A 304 -2.07 -5.17 9.53
CA LYS A 304 -1.91 -3.84 10.09
C LYS A 304 -1.59 -2.87 8.96
N GLN A 305 -2.21 -1.69 9.00
CA GLN A 305 -2.00 -0.68 7.98
C GLN A 305 -0.79 0.18 8.33
N PHE A 306 -0.03 0.60 7.32
CA PHE A 306 1.08 1.52 7.55
C PHE A 306 0.58 2.94 7.80
N LEU A 307 1.08 3.56 8.86
CA LEU A 307 0.90 4.97 9.16
C LEU A 307 2.31 5.59 9.09
N GLY A 308 2.49 6.70 8.36
CA GLY A 308 3.82 7.25 8.04
C GLY A 308 4.80 7.37 9.22
N GLY A 309 6.11 7.49 8.92
CA GLY A 309 7.14 7.55 9.95
C GLY A 309 7.13 8.85 10.78
N SER A 310 7.71 8.77 11.99
CA SER A 310 8.23 9.94 12.71
C SER A 310 9.75 9.91 12.63
N ASP A 311 10.40 11.07 12.59
CA ASP A 311 11.81 11.26 12.18
C ASP A 311 12.86 10.37 12.89
N HIS A 312 12.55 9.74 14.02
CA HIS A 312 13.52 8.94 14.81
C HIS A 312 13.05 7.54 15.26
N ARG A 313 11.80 7.11 14.98
CA ARG A 313 11.25 5.83 15.52
C ARG A 313 10.83 4.79 14.47
N GLY A 314 11.27 4.98 13.22
CA GLY A 314 10.93 4.07 12.12
C GLY A 314 9.46 4.12 11.72
N ARG A 315 9.00 3.05 11.07
CA ARG A 315 7.65 2.94 10.49
C ARG A 315 6.60 2.69 11.57
N ARG A 316 5.44 3.35 11.47
CA ARG A 316 4.30 3.12 12.37
C ARG A 316 3.25 2.25 11.69
N LEU A 317 2.53 1.49 12.50
CA LEU A 317 1.42 0.64 12.10
C LEU A 317 0.16 1.10 12.81
N ILE A 318 -1.00 0.90 12.19
CA ILE A 318 -2.32 1.04 12.81
C ILE A 318 -3.08 -0.28 12.74
N CYS A 319 -3.56 -0.76 13.89
CA CYS A 319 -4.42 -1.92 14.01
C CYS A 319 -5.85 -1.56 13.61
N SER A 320 -6.45 -2.32 12.69
CA SER A 320 -7.82 -2.15 12.21
C SER A 320 -8.87 -2.39 13.30
N ALA A 321 -8.66 -3.33 14.22
CA ALA A 321 -9.63 -3.70 15.26
C ALA A 321 -9.79 -2.62 16.34
N CYS A 322 -8.68 -2.16 16.93
CA CYS A 322 -8.72 -1.19 18.04
C CYS A 322 -8.17 0.20 17.62
N SER A 323 -8.06 0.44 16.31
CA SER A 323 -7.47 1.63 15.71
C SER A 323 -6.06 1.92 16.24
N THR A 324 -5.29 0.87 16.62
CA THR A 324 -4.04 0.97 17.41
C THR A 324 -2.76 1.35 16.70
N THR A 325 -2.24 2.57 16.95
CA THR A 325 -0.99 3.10 16.38
C THR A 325 0.24 2.79 17.24
N PHE A 326 1.19 2.04 16.69
CA PHE A 326 2.44 1.66 17.38
C PHE A 326 3.61 1.63 16.38
N GLY A 327 4.84 1.73 16.87
CA GLY A 327 6.02 1.50 16.03
C GLY A 327 6.20 0.03 15.67
N VAL A 328 6.83 -0.27 14.54
CA VAL A 328 7.21 -1.66 14.17
C VAL A 328 8.05 -2.29 15.28
N ARG A 329 9.17 -1.65 15.66
CA ARG A 329 10.07 -2.15 16.71
C ARG A 329 9.35 -2.37 18.04
N ASP A 330 8.48 -1.45 18.42
CA ASP A 330 7.70 -1.55 19.65
C ASP A 330 6.78 -2.77 19.63
N ALA A 331 6.11 -3.02 18.50
CA ALA A 331 5.26 -4.19 18.36
C ALA A 331 6.07 -5.49 18.39
N GLU A 332 7.24 -5.54 17.72
CA GLU A 332 8.08 -6.73 17.73
C GLU A 332 8.56 -7.08 19.14
N LEU A 333 9.00 -6.09 19.92
CA LEU A 333 9.44 -6.28 21.30
C LEU A 333 8.29 -6.72 22.21
N LEU A 334 7.11 -6.09 22.08
CA LEU A 334 5.97 -6.38 22.96
C LEU A 334 5.28 -7.71 22.65
N THR A 335 5.34 -8.16 21.40
CA THR A 335 4.72 -9.44 20.98
C THR A 335 5.72 -10.59 20.89
N GLN A 336 7.02 -10.29 21.00
CA GLN A 336 8.11 -11.24 20.73
C GLN A 336 7.99 -11.88 19.32
N GLN A 337 7.39 -11.17 18.37
CA GLN A 337 7.14 -11.64 17.00
C GLN A 337 7.71 -10.63 16.00
N ARG A 338 8.41 -11.10 14.96
CA ARG A 338 8.82 -10.23 13.85
C ARG A 338 7.63 -9.85 12.98
N VAL A 339 7.60 -8.59 12.53
CA VAL A 339 6.59 -8.16 11.54
C VAL A 339 6.85 -8.89 10.24
N ARG A 340 5.87 -9.66 9.77
CA ARG A 340 5.89 -10.28 8.44
C ARG A 340 5.32 -9.29 7.42
N LEU A 341 5.97 -9.16 6.27
CA LEU A 341 5.41 -8.44 5.13
C LEU A 341 4.81 -9.42 4.13
N GLU A 342 3.53 -9.22 3.85
CA GLU A 342 2.81 -9.98 2.83
C GLU A 342 2.48 -9.08 1.65
N ILE A 343 2.54 -9.65 0.45
CA ILE A 343 2.17 -8.96 -0.78
C ILE A 343 0.65 -8.91 -0.86
N LEU A 344 0.09 -7.71 -0.71
CA LEU A 344 -1.34 -7.48 -0.90
C LEU A 344 -1.69 -7.39 -2.38
N TYR A 345 -0.81 -6.76 -3.16
CA TYR A 345 -1.01 -6.55 -4.58
C TYR A 345 0.32 -6.60 -5.29
N ASP A 346 0.44 -7.55 -6.23
CA ASP A 346 1.51 -7.59 -7.21
C ASP A 346 0.90 -7.21 -8.58
N PRO A 347 1.18 -6.01 -9.12
CA PRO A 347 0.63 -5.56 -10.40
C PRO A 347 0.93 -6.49 -11.59
N SER A 348 1.86 -7.41 -11.41
CA SER A 348 2.34 -8.34 -12.44
C SER A 348 1.58 -9.66 -12.42
N LYS A 349 0.98 -10.00 -11.26
CA LYS A 349 0.03 -11.10 -11.10
C LYS A 349 -1.36 -10.50 -11.29
N VAL A 350 -1.73 -10.20 -12.53
CA VAL A 350 -3.12 -9.82 -12.82
C VAL A 350 -3.99 -11.03 -12.48
N ASP A 351 -4.93 -10.81 -11.56
CA ASP A 351 -5.90 -11.79 -11.10
C ASP A 351 -6.57 -12.51 -12.27
N THR A 352 -6.50 -13.84 -12.26
CA THR A 352 -7.42 -14.77 -12.92
C THR A 352 -8.82 -14.75 -12.28
N LEU A 353 -9.21 -13.67 -11.59
CA LEU A 353 -10.45 -13.56 -10.82
C LEU A 353 -11.21 -12.29 -11.22
N THR A 354 -11.69 -12.24 -12.46
CA THR A 354 -12.92 -11.53 -12.83
C THR A 354 -13.33 -11.93 -14.25
N THR A 355 -14.03 -13.05 -14.33
CA THR A 355 -15.12 -13.28 -15.30
C THR A 355 -16.27 -13.90 -14.52
#